data_AF-A0AAW3YRJ7-F1
#
_entry.id   AF-A0AAW3YRJ7-F1
#
_cell.length_a   1.000
_cell.length_b   1.000
_cell.length_c   1.000
_cell.angle_alpha   90.00
_cell.angle_beta   90.00
_cell.angle_gamma   90.00
#
_symmetry.space_group_name_H-M   'P 1'
#
loop_
_entity.id
_entity.type
_entity.pdbx_description
1 polymer ?
#
loop_
_entity_poly.entity_id
_entity_poly.type
_entity_poly.pdbx_seq_one_letter_code
_entity_poly.pdbx_strand_id
1 'polypeptide(L)'
;EVKVDVFATGEIVDVTGISKGKGFQGVIKRHGQSRGPMSHGSRYHRRPGSMGPVAPNRVFKGKKLAGRMGGDQVTIQNLEIVQVDTERNLLLVKGNVPGAKKSLVVVQGAVK
;
A
#
# COMPACT_ATOMS: atom_id res chain seq x y z
N GLU A 1 -15.76 0.02 -28.80
CA GLU A 1 -14.47 -0.23 -28.09
C GLU A 1 -14.23 0.94 -27.16
N VAL A 2 -13.83 0.70 -25.91
CA VAL A 2 -13.46 1.78 -24.98
C VAL A 2 -11.97 2.03 -25.20
N LYS A 3 -11.63 3.21 -25.69
CA LYS A 3 -10.25 3.62 -25.98
C LYS A 3 -9.76 4.59 -24.90
N VAL A 4 -8.52 5.04 -25.06
CA VAL A 4 -7.83 5.89 -24.08
C VAL A 4 -8.31 7.35 -24.12
N ASP A 5 -9.02 7.72 -25.17
CA ASP A 5 -9.64 9.02 -25.44
C ASP A 5 -10.79 9.39 -24.47
N VAL A 6 -11.25 8.44 -23.66
CA VAL A 6 -12.26 8.68 -22.62
C VAL A 6 -11.73 9.61 -21.52
N PHE A 7 -10.41 9.66 -21.33
CA PHE A 7 -9.77 10.52 -20.33
C PHE A 7 -9.21 11.79 -20.95
N ALA A 8 -9.26 12.89 -20.20
CA ALA A 8 -8.68 14.16 -20.61
C ALA A 8 -7.44 14.53 -19.79
N THR A 9 -6.58 15.38 -20.36
CA THR A 9 -5.46 15.96 -19.61
C THR A 9 -5.99 16.90 -18.53
N GLY A 10 -5.44 16.80 -17.32
CA GLY A 10 -5.89 17.54 -16.13
C GLY A 10 -7.03 16.87 -15.36
N GLU A 11 -7.55 15.74 -15.85
CA GLU A 11 -8.60 14.99 -15.15
C GLU A 11 -8.04 14.28 -13.91
N ILE A 12 -8.88 14.20 -12.86
CA ILE A 12 -8.57 13.54 -11.60
C ILE A 12 -9.14 12.12 -11.62
N VAL A 13 -8.27 11.14 -11.35
CA VAL A 13 -8.60 9.71 -11.42
C VAL A 13 -8.14 8.94 -10.18
N ASP A 14 -8.84 7.84 -9.91
CA ASP A 14 -8.46 6.85 -8.91
C ASP A 14 -7.80 5.66 -9.62
N VAL A 15 -6.61 5.29 -9.15
CA VAL A 15 -5.80 4.23 -9.76
C VAL A 15 -5.69 3.05 -8.80
N THR A 16 -6.21 1.91 -9.23
CA THR A 16 -6.27 0.67 -8.45
C THR A 16 -5.34 -0.39 -9.02
N GLY A 17 -4.55 -1.03 -8.17
CA GLY A 17 -3.65 -2.11 -8.56
C GLY A 17 -3.26 -3.02 -7.41
N ILE A 18 -2.58 -4.12 -7.72
CA ILE A 18 -2.09 -5.06 -6.71
C ILE A 18 -0.70 -4.61 -6.24
N SER A 19 -0.58 -4.29 -4.95
CA SER A 19 0.69 -3.87 -4.36
C SER A 19 1.78 -4.95 -4.49
N LYS A 20 3.03 -4.54 -4.62
CA LYS A 20 4.17 -5.49 -4.68
C LYS A 20 4.23 -6.34 -3.41
N GLY A 21 4.21 -7.66 -3.59
CA GLY A 21 4.43 -8.61 -2.50
C GLY A 21 5.82 -8.45 -1.89
N LYS A 22 5.90 -8.45 -0.56
CA LYS A 22 7.15 -8.34 0.21
C LYS A 22 7.43 -9.59 1.06
N GLY A 23 6.66 -10.66 0.90
CA GLY A 23 6.81 -11.91 1.67
C GLY A 23 6.48 -11.73 3.15
N PHE A 24 7.02 -12.61 4.00
CA PHE A 24 6.86 -12.51 5.46
C PHE A 24 7.67 -11.35 6.00
N GLN A 25 7.02 -10.45 6.74
CA GLN A 25 7.63 -9.27 7.33
C GLN A 25 7.37 -9.20 8.83
N GLY A 26 8.38 -8.71 9.55
CA GLY A 26 8.27 -8.41 10.98
C GLY A 26 7.39 -7.19 11.26
N VAL A 27 6.99 -7.03 12.52
CA VAL A 27 6.04 -6.00 12.97
C VAL A 27 6.49 -4.56 12.68
N ILE A 28 7.79 -4.29 12.76
CA ILE A 28 8.35 -2.95 12.52
C ILE A 28 8.12 -2.54 11.06
N LYS A 29 8.51 -3.40 10.11
CA LYS A 29 8.39 -3.09 8.67
C LYS A 29 6.93 -3.16 8.19
N ARG A 30 6.13 -4.07 8.76
CA ARG A 30 4.74 -4.25 8.36
C ARG A 30 3.81 -3.17 8.91
N HIS A 31 4.04 -2.72 10.15
CA HIS A 31 3.10 -1.85 10.89
C HIS A 31 3.71 -0.56 11.45
N GLY A 32 4.98 -0.28 11.18
CA GLY A 32 5.64 0.96 11.62
C GLY A 32 5.91 1.05 13.13
N GLN A 33 5.91 -0.06 13.86
CA GLN A 33 6.24 -0.07 15.29
C GLN A 33 7.70 0.37 15.51
N SER A 34 7.97 1.04 16.63
CA SER A 34 9.33 1.43 17.03
C SER A 34 10.17 0.22 17.46
N ARG A 35 11.49 0.40 17.44
CA ARG A 35 12.47 -0.55 17.97
C ARG A 35 12.70 -0.30 19.47
N GLY A 36 13.09 -1.32 20.22
CA GLY A 36 13.63 -1.14 21.58
C GLY A 36 15.04 -0.53 21.60
N PRO A 37 15.54 -0.14 22.78
CA PRO A 37 16.89 0.40 22.96
C PRO A 37 17.94 -0.64 22.59
N MET A 38 19.05 -0.19 22.01
CA MET A 38 20.14 -1.04 21.48
C MET A 38 21.34 -1.17 22.42
N SER A 39 21.41 -0.33 23.45
CA SER A 39 22.51 -0.27 24.42
C SER A 39 21.99 -0.54 25.83
N HIS A 40 22.84 -0.34 26.84
CA HIS A 40 22.52 -0.49 28.27
C HIS A 40 21.98 -1.88 28.65
N GLY A 41 22.54 -2.94 28.07
CA GLY A 41 22.22 -4.33 28.42
C GLY A 41 20.86 -4.83 27.92
N SER A 42 20.17 -4.05 27.08
CA SER A 42 18.89 -4.45 26.47
C SER A 42 19.04 -5.73 25.64
N ARG A 43 18.08 -6.65 25.78
CA ARG A 43 17.93 -7.85 24.92
C ARG A 43 16.65 -7.82 24.10
N TYR A 44 15.95 -6.68 24.08
CA TYR A 44 14.61 -6.53 23.51
C TYR A 44 14.60 -5.54 22.34
N HIS A 45 15.30 -5.89 21.27
CA HIS A 45 15.52 -4.98 20.15
C HIS A 45 14.32 -4.90 19.19
N ARG A 46 13.92 -6.02 18.58
CA ARG A 46 12.98 -6.05 17.44
C ARG A 46 11.79 -6.99 17.68
N ARG A 47 11.17 -6.87 18.86
CA ARG A 47 10.06 -7.74 19.31
C ARG A 47 8.71 -6.99 19.25
N PRO A 48 7.56 -7.71 19.29
CA PRO A 48 6.21 -7.14 19.05
C PRO A 48 5.57 -6.39 20.22
N GLY A 49 6.31 -6.12 21.30
CA GLY A 49 5.80 -5.50 22.51
C GLY A 49 4.91 -6.43 23.35
N SER A 50 4.24 -5.86 24.35
CA SER A 50 3.28 -6.58 25.20
C SER A 50 2.00 -6.98 24.44
N MET A 51 1.37 -8.07 24.85
CA MET A 51 0.17 -8.64 24.20
C MET A 51 -1.15 -8.12 24.77
N GLY A 52 -1.14 -7.43 25.92
CA GLY A 52 -2.34 -6.87 26.53
C GLY A 52 -2.28 -6.86 28.07
N PRO A 53 -3.36 -6.42 28.72
CA PRO A 53 -3.52 -6.48 30.18
C PRO A 53 -3.81 -7.92 30.65
N VAL A 54 -3.62 -8.18 31.96
CA VAL A 54 -3.85 -9.49 32.58
C VAL A 54 -5.35 -9.81 32.75
N ALA A 55 -6.14 -8.85 33.23
CA ALA A 55 -7.55 -9.01 33.58
C ALA A 55 -8.45 -9.80 32.58
N PRO A 56 -8.35 -9.61 31.25
CA PRO A 56 -9.23 -10.34 30.33
C PRO A 56 -8.85 -11.82 30.13
N ASN A 57 -7.69 -12.28 30.66
CA ASN A 57 -7.17 -13.64 30.51
C ASN A 57 -7.12 -14.16 29.05
N ARG A 58 -7.05 -13.23 28.08
CA ARG A 58 -6.95 -13.51 26.65
C ARG A 58 -6.32 -12.34 25.91
N VAL A 59 -5.87 -12.59 24.68
CA VAL A 59 -5.41 -11.54 23.76
C VAL A 59 -6.60 -11.01 22.95
N PHE A 60 -6.72 -9.68 22.84
CA PHE A 60 -7.73 -9.06 21.98
C PHE A 60 -7.40 -9.23 20.50
N LYS A 61 -8.43 -9.44 19.66
CA LYS A 61 -8.29 -9.45 18.20
C LYS A 61 -7.80 -8.08 17.71
N GLY A 62 -7.14 -8.06 16.55
CA GLY A 62 -6.59 -6.83 15.96
C GLY A 62 -5.20 -6.45 16.46
N LYS A 63 -4.59 -7.22 17.38
CA LYS A 63 -3.17 -7.06 17.72
C LYS A 63 -2.30 -7.29 16.48
N LYS A 64 -1.63 -6.23 16.04
CA LYS A 64 -0.79 -6.24 14.83
C LYS A 64 0.50 -7.03 15.06
N LEU A 65 0.63 -8.18 14.39
CA LEU A 65 1.78 -9.08 14.45
C LEU A 65 2.45 -9.27 13.07
N ALA A 66 3.55 -10.02 13.05
CA ALA A 66 4.27 -10.38 11.83
C ALA A 66 3.38 -11.17 10.86
N GLY A 67 3.75 -11.19 9.58
CA GLY A 67 3.02 -11.94 8.56
C GLY A 67 3.34 -11.46 7.15
N ARG A 68 2.63 -12.04 6.17
CA ARG A 68 2.76 -11.65 4.76
C ARG A 68 2.36 -10.18 4.57
N MET A 69 3.18 -9.44 3.81
CA MET A 69 2.95 -8.03 3.50
C MET A 69 2.91 -7.80 1.99
N GLY A 70 1.97 -6.98 1.54
CA GLY A 70 1.76 -6.66 0.12
C GLY A 70 1.11 -7.82 -0.63
N GLY A 71 0.77 -7.57 -1.89
CA GLY A 71 -0.11 -8.44 -2.67
C GLY A 71 -1.59 -8.14 -2.47
N ASP A 72 -1.90 -7.12 -1.69
CA ASP A 72 -3.26 -6.62 -1.47
C ASP A 72 -3.62 -5.60 -2.57
N GLN A 73 -4.90 -5.50 -2.90
CA GLN A 73 -5.45 -4.48 -3.78
C GLN A 73 -5.41 -3.11 -3.08
N VAL A 74 -4.81 -2.13 -3.74
CA VAL A 74 -4.66 -0.77 -3.22
C VAL A 74 -5.12 0.21 -4.29
N THR A 75 -5.94 1.18 -3.87
CA THR A 75 -6.36 2.32 -4.69
C THR A 75 -5.66 3.56 -4.18
N ILE A 76 -5.00 4.28 -5.08
CA ILE A 76 -4.47 5.62 -4.82
C ILE A 76 -5.43 6.59 -5.47
N GLN A 77 -6.01 7.45 -4.64
CA GLN A 77 -7.03 8.39 -5.07
C GLN A 77 -6.41 9.71 -5.53
N ASN A 78 -7.18 10.47 -6.32
CA ASN A 78 -6.89 11.84 -6.70
C ASN A 78 -5.56 12.02 -7.45
N LEU A 79 -5.27 11.14 -8.39
CA LEU A 79 -4.12 11.29 -9.28
C LEU A 79 -4.51 12.09 -10.51
N GLU A 80 -3.58 12.91 -11.00
CA GLU A 80 -3.79 13.79 -12.15
C GLU A 80 -3.27 13.13 -13.44
N ILE A 81 -4.05 13.18 -14.51
CA ILE A 81 -3.59 12.78 -15.85
C ILE A 81 -2.82 13.94 -16.48
N VAL A 82 -1.54 13.74 -16.76
CA VAL A 82 -0.65 14.76 -17.34
C VAL A 82 -0.76 14.81 -18.85
N GLN A 83 -0.94 13.65 -19.49
CA GLN A 83 -1.01 13.56 -20.94
C GLN A 83 -1.66 12.24 -21.35
N VAL A 84 -2.39 12.30 -22.47
CA VAL A 84 -3.00 11.15 -23.14
C VAL A 84 -2.39 11.05 -24.54
N ASP A 85 -1.83 9.88 -24.86
CA ASP A 85 -1.27 9.58 -26.19
C ASP A 85 -2.13 8.49 -26.84
N THR A 86 -3.01 8.91 -27.76
CA THR A 86 -3.94 8.02 -28.46
C THR A 86 -3.27 7.22 -29.58
N GLU A 87 -2.14 7.67 -30.12
CA GLU A 87 -1.40 6.94 -31.16
C GLU A 87 -0.72 5.70 -30.58
N ARG A 88 -0.18 5.84 -29.36
CA ARG A 88 0.53 4.77 -28.65
C ARG A 88 -0.31 4.05 -27.60
N ASN A 89 -1.56 4.49 -27.39
CA ASN A 89 -2.47 4.01 -26.34
C ASN A 89 -1.87 4.10 -24.93
N LEU A 90 -1.31 5.27 -24.57
CA LEU A 90 -0.66 5.51 -23.27
C LEU A 90 -1.38 6.57 -22.45
N LEU A 91 -1.43 6.35 -21.13
CA LEU A 91 -1.84 7.33 -20.12
C LEU A 91 -0.65 7.68 -19.24
N LEU A 92 -0.34 8.97 -19.17
CA LEU A 92 0.70 9.51 -18.28
C LEU A 92 0.02 10.06 -17.03
N VAL A 93 0.20 9.36 -15.91
CA VAL A 93 -0.38 9.73 -14.61
C VAL A 93 0.71 10.31 -13.71
N LYS A 94 0.42 11.44 -13.07
CA LYS A 94 1.30 12.09 -12.10
C LYS A 94 1.24 11.35 -10.76
N GLY A 95 2.36 10.78 -10.35
CA GLY A 95 2.53 10.18 -9.03
C GLY A 95 2.93 8.71 -9.06
N ASN A 96 2.61 8.00 -7.98
CA ASN A 96 2.99 6.61 -7.80
C ASN A 96 1.80 5.70 -8.10
N VAL A 97 1.97 4.77 -9.05
CA VAL A 97 0.97 3.74 -9.37
C VAL A 97 1.23 2.49 -8.54
N PRO A 98 0.21 1.90 -7.88
CA PRO A 98 0.39 0.68 -7.11
C PRO A 98 0.54 -0.52 -8.06
N GLY A 99 1.70 -1.19 -8.03
CA GLY A 99 1.90 -2.35 -8.89
C GLY A 99 3.35 -2.71 -9.13
N ALA A 100 3.59 -3.88 -9.72
CA ALA A 100 4.86 -4.23 -10.33
C ALA A 100 4.86 -3.77 -11.80
N LYS A 101 6.04 -3.77 -12.44
CA LYS A 101 6.06 -3.60 -13.90
C LYS A 101 5.29 -4.77 -14.53
N LYS A 102 4.49 -4.50 -15.57
CA LYS A 102 3.65 -5.49 -16.28
C LYS A 102 2.48 -6.06 -15.45
N SER A 103 2.11 -5.45 -14.32
CA SER A 103 0.86 -5.82 -13.62
C SER A 103 -0.35 -5.08 -14.18
N LEU A 104 -1.53 -5.67 -14.06
CA LEU A 104 -2.80 -5.01 -14.34
C LEU A 104 -2.99 -3.82 -13.39
N VAL A 105 -3.47 -2.71 -13.96
CA VAL A 105 -3.87 -1.51 -13.25
C VAL A 105 -5.23 -1.09 -13.82
N VAL A 106 -6.15 -0.72 -12.93
CA VAL A 106 -7.49 -0.24 -13.27
C VAL A 106 -7.55 1.25 -12.96
N VAL A 107 -7.92 2.06 -13.95
CA VAL A 107 -8.09 3.51 -13.81
C VAL A 107 -9.57 3.83 -13.90
N GLN A 108 -10.09 4.60 -12.95
CA GLN A 108 -11.48 5.02 -12.88
C GLN A 108 -11.56 6.52 -12.58
N GLY A 109 -12.65 7.17 -12.99
CA GLY A 109 -12.90 8.56 -12.59
C GLY A 109 -12.92 8.70 -11.07
N ALA A 110 -12.42 9.83 -10.56
CA ALA A 110 -12.34 10.05 -9.11
C ALA A 110 -13.74 10.04 -8.47
N VAL A 111 -13.84 9.41 -7.30
CA VAL A 111 -15.09 9.34 -6.53
C VAL A 111 -15.28 10.57 -5.63
N LYS A 112 -14.21 11.32 -5.37
CA LYS A 112 -14.17 12.52 -4.51
C LYS A 112 -13.74 13.72 -5.33
#